data_AF-A0A9D4J958-F1
#
_entry.id   AF-A0A9D4J958-F1
#
_cell.length_a   1.000
_cell.length_b   1.000
_cell.length_c   1.000
_cell.angle_alpha   90.00
_cell.angle_beta   90.00
_cell.angle_gamma   90.00
#
_symmetry.space_group_name_H-M   'P 1'
#
loop_
_entity.id
_entity.type
_entity.pdbx_description
1 polymer ?
#
loop_
_entity_poly.entity_id
_entity_poly.type
_entity_poly.pdbx_seq_one_letter_code
_entity_poly.pdbx_strand_id
1 'polypeptide(L)'
;MLLIDPQRPAHEVNAKMKIDEIHEIEGMDMSDVLRAIGGKYGFDKPAVEKGYFRGTMFWFPLREKASPISEDFYDVGKVEKLFGSLSSESSSILIFLKSLVRLHLLKMSLSGNEEHVLRVQIQNEKEIQTQRQSFFSCLKSASSKQDVSCVFTMTIKEETASVTLKLSKWLVVNYYIVHSATNDFKRLIQCPKLGLSPCVGVAAKIEPLSAVEGHIFCFLPLPKEGTKLTGLPIHVNGFFALSQNRHHLKWATDDQDHQYVSDEILWNE
;
A
#
# COMPACT_ATOMS: atom_id res chain seq x y z
N MET A 1 10.93 -1.01 -19.95
CA MET A 1 11.10 0.09 -18.97
C MET A 1 10.15 1.22 -19.33
N LEU A 2 9.61 1.92 -18.34
CA LEU A 2 8.81 3.13 -18.52
C LEU A 2 9.50 4.28 -17.79
N LEU A 3 9.80 5.35 -18.53
CA LEU A 3 10.25 6.62 -17.99
C LEU A 3 9.10 7.61 -18.11
N ILE A 4 8.86 8.35 -17.04
CA ILE A 4 7.81 9.37 -17.01
C ILE A 4 8.52 10.70 -16.79
N ASP A 5 8.54 11.54 -17.82
CA ASP A 5 9.01 12.91 -17.74
C ASP A 5 7.83 13.86 -18.00
N PRO A 6 7.10 14.25 -16.93
CA PRO A 6 5.95 15.13 -17.04
C PRO A 6 6.28 16.56 -17.50
N GLN A 7 7.56 16.93 -17.66
CA GLN A 7 7.96 18.23 -18.22
C GLN A 7 8.09 18.20 -19.75
N ARG A 8 8.10 17.01 -20.36
CA ARG A 8 8.09 16.85 -21.82
C ARG A 8 6.70 17.12 -22.41
N PRO A 9 6.61 17.46 -23.71
CA PRO A 9 5.32 17.54 -24.40
C PRO A 9 4.51 16.26 -24.24
N ALA A 10 3.17 16.35 -24.26
CA ALA A 10 2.26 15.22 -23.96
C ALA A 10 2.53 13.92 -24.75
N HIS A 11 3.09 14.02 -25.96
CA HIS A 11 3.46 12.88 -26.81
C HIS A 11 4.80 12.22 -26.44
N GLU A 12 5.60 12.86 -25.58
CA GLU A 12 6.91 12.42 -25.09
C GLU A 12 6.94 12.15 -23.57
N VAL A 13 5.87 12.49 -22.83
CA VAL A 13 5.79 12.32 -21.36
C VAL A 13 6.11 10.90 -20.92
N ASN A 14 5.71 9.91 -21.72
CA ASN A 14 5.92 8.49 -21.43
C ASN A 14 6.86 7.89 -22.47
N ALA A 15 8.14 7.76 -22.13
CA ALA A 15 9.07 7.01 -22.96
C ALA A 15 9.06 5.53 -22.51
N LYS A 16 8.62 4.65 -23.40
CA LYS A 16 8.75 3.20 -23.24
C LYS A 16 9.91 2.73 -24.08
N MET A 17 10.78 1.93 -23.48
CA MET A 17 11.91 1.30 -24.15
C MET A 17 12.14 -0.09 -23.60
N LYS A 18 12.86 -0.93 -24.32
CA LYS A 18 13.29 -2.21 -23.76
C LYS A 18 14.40 -2.00 -22.73
N ILE A 19 14.62 -3.00 -21.88
CA ILE A 19 15.63 -2.89 -20.81
C ILE A 19 17.04 -2.95 -21.41
N ASP A 20 17.25 -3.71 -22.48
CA ASP A 20 18.53 -3.79 -23.20
C ASP A 20 18.89 -2.49 -23.92
N GLU A 21 17.89 -1.67 -24.27
CA GLU A 21 18.03 -0.34 -24.89
C GLU A 21 18.29 0.79 -23.86
N ILE A 22 18.44 0.48 -22.56
CA ILE A 22 18.63 1.50 -21.51
C ILE A 22 19.83 2.43 -21.73
N HIS A 23 20.83 1.97 -22.47
CA HIS A 23 22.03 2.74 -22.81
C HIS A 23 21.77 3.84 -23.85
N GLU A 24 20.61 3.83 -24.50
CA GLU A 24 20.21 4.82 -25.51
C GLU A 24 19.59 6.08 -24.89
N ILE A 25 19.38 6.11 -23.56
CA ILE A 25 18.82 7.28 -22.88
C ILE A 25 19.84 8.41 -22.83
N GLU A 26 19.54 9.48 -23.55
CA GLU A 26 20.37 10.69 -23.58
C GLU A 26 20.51 11.28 -22.17
N GLY A 27 21.76 11.45 -21.72
CA GLY A 27 22.09 11.99 -20.39
C GLY A 27 22.05 10.97 -19.24
N MET A 28 21.78 9.69 -19.50
CA MET A 28 21.85 8.64 -18.48
C MET A 28 23.15 7.84 -18.60
N ASP A 29 24.06 8.01 -17.63
CA ASP A 29 25.26 7.19 -17.55
C ASP A 29 24.91 5.80 -17.01
N MET A 30 25.10 4.76 -17.83
CA MET A 30 24.85 3.37 -17.43
C MET A 30 25.70 2.92 -16.25
N SER A 31 26.88 3.49 -16.05
CA SER A 31 27.70 3.22 -14.86
C SER A 31 27.06 3.78 -13.60
N ASP A 32 26.40 4.94 -13.66
CA ASP A 32 25.64 5.52 -12.55
C ASP A 32 24.37 4.71 -12.25
N VAL A 33 23.66 4.26 -13.29
CA VAL A 33 22.50 3.37 -13.15
C VAL A 33 22.91 2.06 -12.50
N LEU A 34 23.95 1.40 -13.01
CA LEU A 34 24.45 0.16 -12.44
C LEU A 34 25.05 0.35 -11.05
N ARG A 35 25.64 1.52 -10.73
CA ARG A 35 26.05 1.84 -9.36
C ARG A 35 24.84 2.03 -8.43
N ALA A 36 23.78 2.66 -8.93
CA ALA A 36 22.60 2.99 -8.14
C ALA A 36 21.68 1.77 -7.90
N ILE A 37 21.52 0.89 -8.90
CA ILE A 37 20.55 -0.22 -8.87
C ILE A 37 21.11 -1.56 -9.37
N GLY A 38 22.31 -1.59 -9.96
CA GLY A 38 22.93 -2.81 -10.48
C GLY A 38 23.35 -3.80 -9.38
N GLY A 39 23.13 -5.08 -9.64
CA GLY A 39 23.37 -6.18 -8.70
C GLY A 39 22.29 -6.32 -7.61
N LYS A 40 21.34 -5.39 -7.52
CA LYS A 40 20.32 -5.39 -6.45
C LYS A 40 19.08 -6.14 -6.89
N TYR A 41 18.60 -7.03 -6.01
CA TYR A 41 17.35 -7.79 -6.23
C TYR A 41 17.28 -8.53 -7.58
N GLY A 42 18.44 -8.89 -8.15
CA GLY A 42 18.53 -9.56 -9.45
C GLY A 42 18.45 -8.63 -10.67
N PHE A 43 18.50 -7.31 -10.48
CA PHE A 43 18.71 -6.35 -11.58
C PHE A 43 20.21 -6.15 -11.78
N ASP A 44 20.81 -6.93 -12.67
CA ASP A 44 22.24 -6.92 -12.95
C ASP A 44 22.51 -6.77 -14.46
N LYS A 45 23.80 -6.71 -14.83
CA LYS A 45 24.21 -6.59 -16.23
C LYS A 45 23.60 -7.70 -17.12
N PRO A 46 23.60 -8.99 -16.71
CA PRO A 46 22.87 -10.02 -17.45
C PRO A 46 21.37 -9.77 -17.62
N ALA A 47 20.66 -9.25 -16.59
CA ALA A 47 19.24 -8.90 -16.72
C ALA A 47 19.03 -7.78 -17.76
N VAL A 48 19.95 -6.81 -17.81
CA VAL A 48 19.95 -5.74 -18.81
C VAL A 48 20.20 -6.28 -20.21
N GLU A 49 21.28 -7.05 -20.40
CA GLU A 49 21.66 -7.62 -21.70
C GLU A 49 20.60 -8.58 -22.27
N LYS A 50 19.86 -9.29 -21.40
CA LYS A 50 18.74 -10.15 -21.80
C LYS A 50 17.44 -9.39 -22.05
N GLY A 51 17.39 -8.10 -21.73
CA GLY A 51 16.18 -7.29 -21.80
C GLY A 51 15.07 -7.72 -20.83
N TYR A 52 15.40 -8.50 -19.79
CA TYR A 52 14.40 -9.12 -18.91
C TYR A 52 14.80 -9.08 -17.43
N PHE A 53 13.91 -8.51 -16.62
CA PHE A 53 14.02 -8.47 -15.16
C PHE A 53 12.84 -9.19 -14.52
N ARG A 54 13.11 -10.20 -13.68
CA ARG A 54 12.09 -10.99 -12.97
C ARG A 54 11.62 -10.27 -11.70
N GLY A 55 10.98 -9.12 -11.88
CA GLY A 55 10.46 -8.34 -10.77
C GLY A 55 9.82 -7.03 -11.26
N THR A 56 9.54 -6.16 -10.30
CA THR A 56 9.12 -4.79 -10.57
C THR A 56 9.96 -3.88 -9.71
N MET A 57 10.56 -2.88 -10.34
CA MET A 57 11.39 -1.89 -9.66
C MET A 57 10.89 -0.50 -10.03
N PHE A 58 10.79 0.34 -9.02
CA PHE A 58 10.53 1.75 -9.19
C PHE A 58 11.78 2.51 -8.77
N TRP A 59 12.21 3.44 -9.61
CA TRP A 59 13.30 4.33 -9.30
C TRP A 59 12.77 5.74 -9.33
N PHE A 60 12.86 6.42 -8.18
CA PHE A 60 12.43 7.80 -8.02
C PHE A 60 13.66 8.65 -7.69
N PRO A 61 14.31 9.24 -8.71
CA PRO A 61 15.35 10.23 -8.48
C PRO A 61 14.80 11.35 -7.58
N LEU A 62 15.52 11.65 -6.51
CA LEU A 62 15.10 12.69 -5.58
C LEU A 62 15.21 14.05 -6.25
N ARG A 63 14.20 14.90 -6.07
CA ARG A 63 14.21 16.25 -6.63
C ARG A 63 15.24 17.10 -5.89
N GLU A 64 16.27 17.57 -6.59
CA GLU A 64 17.31 18.43 -6.01
C GLU A 64 17.00 19.93 -6.13
N LYS A 65 16.17 20.31 -7.10
CA LYS A 65 15.82 21.71 -7.42
C LYS A 65 14.34 21.83 -7.72
N ALA A 66 13.76 22.99 -7.46
CA ALA A 66 12.37 23.30 -7.79
C ALA A 66 12.09 23.06 -9.30
N SER A 67 10.86 22.68 -9.60
CA SER A 67 10.38 22.45 -10.96
C SER A 67 8.98 23.04 -11.14
N PRO A 68 8.49 23.24 -12.37
CA PRO A 68 7.11 23.69 -12.61
C PRO A 68 6.03 22.78 -11.99
N ILE A 69 6.39 21.52 -11.66
CA ILE A 69 5.47 20.53 -11.09
C ILE A 69 5.38 20.67 -9.57
N SER A 70 6.49 21.03 -8.92
CA SER A 70 6.56 21.19 -7.47
C SER A 70 7.88 21.86 -7.09
N GLU A 71 7.79 22.77 -6.13
CA GLU A 71 8.90 23.51 -5.53
C GLU A 71 9.63 22.69 -4.45
N ASP A 72 9.03 21.59 -3.99
CA ASP A 72 9.59 20.75 -2.93
C ASP A 72 10.77 19.91 -3.42
N PHE A 73 11.97 20.21 -2.92
CA PHE A 73 13.13 19.33 -3.07
C PHE A 73 13.22 18.33 -1.90
N TYR A 74 13.93 17.22 -2.11
CA TYR A 74 14.14 16.15 -1.14
C TYR A 74 15.60 16.12 -0.70
N ASP A 75 15.83 16.42 0.58
CA ASP A 75 17.11 16.18 1.24
C ASP A 75 17.07 14.86 2.04
N VAL A 76 18.23 14.49 2.59
CA VAL A 76 18.38 13.30 3.42
C VAL A 76 17.40 13.33 4.60
N GLY A 77 17.21 14.49 5.24
CA GLY A 77 16.32 14.64 6.39
C GLY A 77 14.84 14.38 6.06
N LYS A 78 14.36 14.83 4.89
CA LYS A 78 13.00 14.54 4.41
C LYS A 78 12.81 13.05 4.12
N VAL A 79 13.79 12.38 3.54
CA VAL A 79 13.74 10.92 3.31
C VAL A 79 13.75 10.16 4.64
N GLU A 80 14.57 10.58 5.60
CA GLU A 80 14.60 9.98 6.94
C GLU A 80 13.27 10.19 7.69
N LYS A 81 12.61 11.33 7.51
CA LYS A 81 11.24 11.55 8.01
C LYS A 81 10.25 10.57 7.38
N LEU A 82 10.31 10.35 6.06
CA LEU A 82 9.46 9.35 5.40
C LEU A 82 9.69 7.94 5.96
N PHE A 83 10.96 7.57 6.21
CA PHE A 83 11.31 6.29 6.82
C PHE A 83 10.76 6.18 8.24
N GLY A 84 10.84 7.27 9.02
CA GLY A 84 10.25 7.36 10.35
C GLY A 84 8.73 7.20 10.33
N SER A 85 8.03 7.89 9.42
CA SER A 85 6.58 7.76 9.24
C SER A 85 6.19 6.32 8.89
N LEU A 86 6.87 5.68 7.94
CA LEU A 86 6.62 4.29 7.58
C LEU A 86 6.88 3.34 8.77
N SER A 87 7.97 3.57 9.51
CA SER A 87 8.33 2.78 10.69
C SER A 87 7.36 2.97 11.85
N SER A 88 6.64 4.10 11.92
CA SER A 88 5.62 4.31 12.96
C SER A 88 4.35 3.48 12.73
N GLU A 89 4.12 3.02 11.49
CA GLU A 89 2.98 2.17 11.12
C GLU A 89 3.34 0.67 10.98
N SER A 90 4.61 0.31 11.22
CA SER A 90 5.14 -1.03 10.92
C SER A 90 4.37 -2.17 11.59
N SER A 91 3.84 -1.92 12.79
CA SER A 91 3.12 -2.93 13.59
C SER A 91 1.79 -3.37 12.98
N SER A 92 1.22 -2.59 12.06
CA SER A 92 -0.11 -2.83 11.49
C SER A 92 -0.15 -2.81 9.95
N ILE A 93 0.90 -2.34 9.29
CA ILE A 93 0.93 -2.09 7.84
C ILE A 93 0.61 -3.33 6.97
N LEU A 94 0.90 -4.55 7.45
CA LEU A 94 0.66 -5.79 6.70
C LEU A 94 -0.70 -6.44 6.97
N ILE A 95 -1.46 -5.97 7.97
CA ILE A 95 -2.64 -6.68 8.50
C ILE A 95 -3.69 -6.92 7.42
N PHE A 96 -4.09 -5.85 6.70
CA PHE A 96 -5.19 -5.90 5.73
C PHE A 96 -4.74 -6.08 4.28
N LEU A 97 -3.43 -6.09 4.03
CA LEU A 97 -2.87 -6.42 2.71
C LEU A 97 -3.21 -7.86 2.35
N LYS A 98 -3.41 -8.12 1.06
CA LYS A 98 -3.94 -9.41 0.60
C LYS A 98 -2.88 -10.35 0.03
N SER A 99 -1.75 -9.82 -0.38
CA SER A 99 -0.68 -10.61 -1.01
C SER A 99 0.69 -10.36 -0.38
N LEU A 100 0.92 -9.15 0.16
CA LEU A 100 2.16 -8.82 0.84
C LEU A 100 2.24 -9.51 2.21
N VAL A 101 3.42 -10.04 2.50
CA VAL A 101 3.74 -10.81 3.72
C VAL A 101 5.02 -10.33 4.40
N ARG A 102 5.84 -9.55 3.68
CA ARG A 102 7.10 -9.00 4.16
C ARG A 102 7.31 -7.60 3.55
N LEU A 103 7.90 -6.70 4.33
CA LEU A 103 8.28 -5.35 3.95
C LEU A 103 9.66 -5.07 4.54
N HIS A 104 10.63 -4.71 3.69
CA HIS A 104 11.99 -4.38 4.11
C HIS A 104 12.31 -2.95 3.69
N LEU A 105 12.90 -2.18 4.60
CA LEU A 105 13.41 -0.84 4.38
C LEU A 105 14.91 -0.83 4.67
N LEU A 106 15.69 -0.43 3.67
CA LEU A 106 17.14 -0.40 3.72
C LEU A 106 17.62 1.01 3.34
N LYS A 107 18.76 1.40 3.92
CA LYS A 107 19.53 2.58 3.53
C LYS A 107 20.85 2.07 2.94
N MET A 108 21.35 2.72 1.90
CA MET A 108 22.63 2.35 1.30
C MET A 108 23.58 3.53 1.35
N SER A 109 24.83 3.28 1.76
CA SER A 109 25.90 4.27 1.72
C SER A 109 26.49 4.41 0.33
N LEU A 110 27.23 5.49 0.08
CA LEU A 110 27.99 5.69 -1.16
C LEU A 110 29.06 4.62 -1.40
N SER A 111 29.55 3.97 -0.32
CA SER A 111 30.48 2.84 -0.41
C SER A 111 29.80 1.51 -0.78
N GLY A 112 28.48 1.51 -1.00
CA GLY A 112 27.69 0.33 -1.34
C GLY A 112 27.29 -0.53 -0.13
N ASN A 113 27.54 -0.06 1.10
CA ASN A 113 27.14 -0.81 2.29
C ASN A 113 25.64 -0.67 2.53
N GLU A 114 24.97 -1.80 2.72
CA GLU A 114 23.55 -1.83 3.09
C GLU A 114 23.38 -1.76 4.61
N GLU A 115 22.60 -0.78 5.04
CA GLU A 115 22.15 -0.61 6.41
C GLU A 115 20.67 -0.97 6.50
N HIS A 116 20.34 -1.84 7.44
CA HIS A 116 18.97 -2.23 7.71
C HIS A 116 18.26 -1.18 8.57
N VAL A 117 17.13 -0.65 8.08
CA VAL A 117 16.31 0.31 8.84
C VAL A 117 15.15 -0.40 9.53
N LEU A 118 14.36 -1.16 8.77
CA LEU A 118 13.15 -1.83 9.24
C LEU A 118 12.89 -3.11 8.44
N ARG A 119 12.47 -4.16 9.14
CA ARG A 119 11.92 -5.38 8.54
C ARG A 119 10.63 -5.74 9.27
N VAL A 120 9.55 -5.85 8.50
CA VAL A 120 8.25 -6.31 8.96
C VAL A 120 7.90 -7.59 8.23
N GLN A 121 7.49 -8.62 8.95
CA GLN A 121 7.11 -9.90 8.37
C GLN A 121 5.96 -10.56 9.12
N ILE A 122 5.13 -11.29 8.40
CA ILE A 122 4.12 -12.17 8.97
C ILE A 122 4.81 -13.48 9.38
N GLN A 123 4.86 -13.78 10.67
CA GLN A 123 5.55 -14.97 11.18
C GLN A 123 4.84 -16.27 10.80
N ASN A 124 3.50 -16.29 10.83
CA ASN A 124 2.68 -17.44 10.42
C ASN A 124 2.24 -17.34 8.95
N GLU A 125 3.17 -16.96 8.05
CA GLU A 125 2.90 -16.66 6.64
C GLU A 125 2.11 -17.74 5.89
N LYS A 126 2.49 -19.02 6.01
CA LYS A 126 1.85 -20.13 5.28
C LYS A 126 0.38 -20.30 5.64
N GLU A 127 0.05 -20.15 6.91
CA GLU A 127 -1.32 -20.20 7.41
C GLU A 127 -2.12 -19.02 6.86
N ILE A 128 -1.57 -17.80 6.98
CA ILE A 128 -2.21 -16.58 6.48
C ILE A 128 -2.42 -16.62 4.97
N GLN A 129 -1.47 -17.14 4.19
CA GLN A 129 -1.63 -17.33 2.75
C GLN A 129 -2.75 -18.31 2.42
N THR A 130 -2.82 -19.43 3.15
CA THR A 130 -3.91 -20.41 2.99
C THR A 130 -5.28 -19.79 3.30
N GLN A 131 -5.39 -19.05 4.42
CA GLN A 131 -6.63 -18.38 4.80
C GLN A 131 -7.05 -17.32 3.78
N ARG A 132 -6.10 -16.49 3.31
CA ARG A 132 -6.35 -15.50 2.25
C ARG A 132 -6.83 -16.17 0.96
N GLN A 133 -6.17 -17.25 0.53
CA GLN A 133 -6.55 -18.00 -0.68
C GLN A 133 -7.92 -18.64 -0.56
N SER A 134 -8.23 -19.24 0.60
CA SER A 134 -9.56 -19.80 0.88
C SER A 134 -10.64 -18.72 0.81
N PHE A 135 -10.41 -17.58 1.47
CA PHE A 135 -11.33 -16.44 1.40
C PHE A 135 -11.53 -15.95 -0.04
N PHE A 136 -10.46 -15.74 -0.81
CA PHE A 136 -10.57 -15.35 -2.22
C PHE A 136 -11.27 -16.39 -3.10
N SER A 137 -11.06 -17.68 -2.84
CA SER A 137 -11.77 -18.75 -3.54
C SER A 137 -13.27 -18.69 -3.26
N CYS A 138 -13.65 -18.51 -1.99
CA CYS A 138 -15.04 -18.27 -1.60
C CYS A 138 -15.61 -17.02 -2.28
N LEU A 139 -14.87 -15.92 -2.40
CA LEU A 139 -15.35 -14.72 -3.10
C LEU A 139 -15.61 -14.95 -4.59
N LYS A 140 -14.79 -15.78 -5.26
CA LYS A 140 -14.99 -16.12 -6.68
C LYS A 140 -16.15 -17.08 -6.90
N SER A 141 -16.34 -18.05 -5.99
CA SER A 141 -17.43 -19.03 -6.07
C SER A 141 -18.75 -18.53 -5.51
N ALA A 142 -18.72 -17.52 -4.62
CA ALA A 142 -19.87 -16.77 -4.12
C ALA A 142 -20.44 -15.88 -5.22
N SER A 143 -20.91 -16.51 -6.29
CA SER A 143 -21.91 -15.95 -7.17
C SER A 143 -23.21 -15.78 -6.36
N SER A 144 -23.31 -14.60 -5.72
CA SER A 144 -24.51 -13.88 -5.26
C SER A 144 -25.40 -14.40 -4.11
N LYS A 145 -25.13 -15.52 -3.42
CA LYS A 145 -26.14 -16.07 -2.49
C LYS A 145 -25.91 -15.90 -0.98
N GLN A 146 -24.69 -15.74 -0.50
CA GLN A 146 -24.42 -15.69 0.95
C GLN A 146 -23.28 -14.73 1.27
N ASP A 147 -23.30 -14.19 2.49
CA ASP A 147 -22.17 -13.43 3.03
C ASP A 147 -21.01 -14.37 3.38
N VAL A 148 -19.79 -13.85 3.31
CA VAL A 148 -18.58 -14.64 3.56
C VAL A 148 -17.75 -13.97 4.64
N SER A 149 -17.37 -14.72 5.66
CA SER A 149 -16.42 -14.27 6.69
C SER A 149 -15.17 -15.15 6.72
N CYS A 150 -14.03 -14.55 7.03
CA CYS A 150 -12.79 -15.26 7.28
C CYS A 150 -12.13 -14.70 8.53
N VAL A 151 -11.87 -15.57 9.51
CA VAL A 151 -11.27 -15.21 10.80
C VAL A 151 -9.96 -15.95 10.93
N PHE A 152 -8.89 -15.23 11.28
CA PHE A 152 -7.59 -15.82 11.53
C PHE A 152 -6.76 -14.97 12.49
N THR A 153 -5.77 -15.59 13.12
CA THR A 153 -4.77 -14.88 13.90
C THR A 153 -3.53 -14.61 13.06
N MET A 154 -3.00 -13.39 13.10
CA MET A 154 -1.79 -12.98 12.40
C MET A 154 -0.74 -12.51 13.38
N THR A 155 0.48 -13.03 13.28
CA THR A 155 1.62 -12.55 14.07
C THR A 155 2.54 -11.71 13.20
N ILE A 156 2.62 -10.42 13.50
CA ILE A 156 3.55 -9.47 12.88
C ILE A 156 4.84 -9.44 13.71
N LYS A 157 5.96 -9.64 13.01
CA LYS A 157 7.31 -9.52 13.56
C LYS A 157 7.98 -8.29 12.95
N GLU A 158 8.47 -7.42 13.82
CA GLU A 158 9.15 -6.18 13.46
C GLU A 158 10.59 -6.23 14.00
N GLU A 159 11.54 -5.89 13.14
CA GLU A 159 12.96 -5.76 13.46
C GLU A 159 13.41 -4.37 13.01
N THR A 160 14.06 -3.60 13.89
CA THR A 160 14.62 -2.27 13.58
C THR A 160 16.14 -2.30 13.53
N ALA A 161 16.77 -1.21 13.06
CA ALA A 161 18.23 -1.02 13.07
C ALA A 161 18.88 -1.26 14.45
N SER A 162 18.20 -0.89 15.54
CA SER A 162 18.64 -1.12 16.93
C SER A 162 18.54 -2.58 17.39
N VAL A 163 18.26 -3.52 16.48
CA VAL A 163 18.03 -4.96 16.76
C VAL A 163 16.89 -5.19 17.76
N THR A 164 15.98 -4.22 17.88
CA THR A 164 14.79 -4.37 18.72
C THR A 164 13.78 -5.24 17.98
N LEU A 165 13.49 -6.40 18.54
CA LEU A 165 12.50 -7.33 18.02
C LEU A 165 11.17 -7.10 18.74
N LYS A 166 10.12 -6.81 17.98
CA LYS A 166 8.75 -6.72 18.50
C LYS A 166 7.87 -7.76 17.81
N LEU A 167 7.05 -8.43 18.60
CA LEU A 167 6.01 -9.34 18.12
C LEU A 167 4.66 -8.76 18.51
N SER A 168 3.74 -8.73 17.57
CA SER A 168 2.34 -8.40 17.82
C SER A 168 1.44 -9.42 17.14
N LYS A 169 0.47 -9.94 17.90
CA LYS A 169 -0.50 -10.91 17.44
C LYS A 169 -1.86 -10.23 17.36
N TRP A 170 -2.54 -10.45 16.24
CA TRP A 170 -3.78 -9.79 15.89
C TRP A 170 -4.84 -10.84 15.55
N LEU A 171 -6.04 -10.69 16.09
CA LEU A 171 -7.23 -11.36 15.59
C LEU A 171 -7.79 -10.52 14.44
N VAL A 172 -7.81 -11.09 13.23
CA VAL A 172 -8.28 -10.42 12.03
C VAL A 172 -9.56 -11.09 11.57
N VAL A 173 -10.59 -10.28 11.33
CA VAL A 173 -11.86 -10.71 10.75
C VAL A 173 -12.01 -9.97 9.43
N ASN A 174 -12.16 -10.70 8.33
CA ASN A 174 -12.61 -10.15 7.05
C ASN A 174 -14.05 -10.58 6.82
N TYR A 175 -14.83 -9.68 6.27
CA TYR A 175 -16.23 -9.93 5.94
C TYR A 175 -16.55 -9.35 4.56
N TYR A 176 -17.30 -10.11 3.79
CA TYR A 176 -17.77 -9.71 2.47
C TYR A 176 -19.30 -9.86 2.47
N ILE A 177 -19.98 -8.72 2.41
CA ILE A 177 -21.43 -8.66 2.50
C ILE A 177 -22.06 -8.72 1.10
N VAL A 178 -23.09 -9.56 0.96
CA VAL A 178 -23.85 -9.74 -0.28
C VAL A 178 -25.33 -9.89 0.02
N HIS A 179 -25.68 -10.91 0.80
CA HIS A 179 -27.07 -11.28 1.08
C HIS A 179 -27.71 -10.34 2.09
N SER A 180 -27.01 -10.06 3.20
CA SER A 180 -27.52 -9.22 4.29
C SER A 180 -27.49 -7.72 4.00
N ALA A 181 -26.92 -7.31 2.86
CA ALA A 181 -26.91 -5.93 2.42
C ALA A 181 -28.35 -5.40 2.18
N THR A 182 -28.57 -4.14 2.55
CA THR A 182 -29.81 -3.42 2.22
C THR A 182 -29.99 -3.31 0.70
N ASN A 183 -31.21 -3.06 0.23
CA ASN A 183 -31.46 -2.90 -1.20
C ASN A 183 -30.68 -1.74 -1.80
N ASP A 184 -30.54 -0.64 -1.06
CA ASP A 184 -29.73 0.52 -1.48
C ASP A 184 -28.24 0.16 -1.56
N PHE A 185 -27.69 -0.56 -0.58
CA PHE A 185 -26.29 -0.96 -0.64
C PHE A 185 -26.02 -1.99 -1.75
N LYS A 186 -26.98 -2.91 -2.01
CA LYS A 186 -26.92 -3.84 -3.16
C LYS A 186 -26.85 -3.10 -4.50
N ARG A 187 -27.57 -1.98 -4.65
CA ARG A 187 -27.47 -1.11 -5.83
C ARG A 187 -26.05 -0.57 -6.00
N LEU A 188 -25.42 -0.11 -4.93
CA LEU A 188 -24.05 0.42 -4.96
C LEU A 188 -23.02 -0.68 -5.28
N ILE A 189 -23.13 -1.87 -4.66
CA ILE A 189 -22.27 -3.02 -4.95
C ILE A 189 -22.26 -3.38 -6.45
N GLN A 190 -23.43 -3.26 -7.09
CA GLN A 190 -23.61 -3.58 -8.50
C GLN A 190 -23.25 -2.43 -9.44
N CYS A 191 -22.92 -1.23 -8.92
CA CYS A 191 -22.61 -0.05 -9.71
C CYS A 191 -21.19 -0.16 -10.31
N PRO A 192 -21.03 -0.36 -11.63
CA PRO A 192 -19.70 -0.57 -12.22
C PRO A 192 -18.81 0.68 -12.16
N LYS A 193 -19.42 1.87 -12.07
CA LYS A 193 -18.70 3.15 -12.00
C LYS A 193 -17.94 3.33 -10.70
N LEU A 194 -18.42 2.74 -9.60
CA LEU A 194 -17.76 2.83 -8.30
C LEU A 194 -16.46 2.02 -8.30
N GLY A 195 -16.47 0.82 -8.90
CA GLY A 195 -15.32 -0.08 -8.86
C GLY A 195 -14.93 -0.47 -7.42
N LEU A 196 -15.87 -0.36 -6.47
CA LEU A 196 -15.67 -0.64 -5.06
C LEU A 196 -16.14 -2.06 -4.73
N SER A 197 -15.57 -2.65 -3.68
CA SER A 197 -15.86 -4.03 -3.26
C SER A 197 -16.41 -4.03 -1.83
N PRO A 198 -17.52 -4.72 -1.52
CA PRO A 198 -18.13 -4.75 -0.18
C PRO A 198 -17.34 -5.64 0.81
N CYS A 199 -16.01 -5.64 0.69
CA CYS A 199 -15.10 -6.29 1.61
C CYS A 199 -14.69 -5.31 2.70
N VAL A 200 -14.99 -5.68 3.94
CA VAL A 200 -14.55 -5.00 5.15
C VAL A 200 -13.67 -5.92 5.98
N GLY A 201 -12.95 -5.35 6.92
CA GLY A 201 -12.22 -6.13 7.92
C GLY A 201 -11.97 -5.34 9.18
N VAL A 202 -11.77 -6.06 10.27
CA VAL A 202 -11.36 -5.50 11.55
C VAL A 202 -10.18 -6.28 12.09
N ALA A 203 -9.33 -5.61 12.88
CA ALA A 203 -8.21 -6.24 13.54
C ALA A 203 -8.10 -5.76 14.99
N ALA A 204 -8.13 -6.72 15.91
CA ALA A 204 -7.92 -6.49 17.33
C ALA A 204 -6.57 -7.07 17.74
N LYS A 205 -5.75 -6.28 18.44
CA LYS A 205 -4.49 -6.78 18.99
C LYS A 205 -4.80 -7.66 20.19
N ILE A 206 -4.32 -8.90 20.17
CA ILE A 206 -4.54 -9.87 21.23
C ILE A 206 -3.29 -10.12 22.07
N GLU A 207 -2.08 -9.95 21.50
CA GLU A 207 -0.83 -10.07 22.25
C GLU A 207 0.25 -9.09 21.72
N PRO A 208 1.02 -8.40 22.59
CA PRO A 208 0.69 -8.16 23.99
C PRO A 208 -0.58 -7.30 24.10
N LEU A 209 -1.40 -7.58 25.11
CA LEU A 209 -2.56 -6.75 25.43
C LEU A 209 -2.06 -5.34 25.81
N SER A 210 -2.41 -4.37 24.98
CA SER A 210 -2.01 -2.97 25.11
C SER A 210 -3.11 -2.11 24.50
N ALA A 211 -3.22 -0.87 24.95
CA ALA A 211 -4.14 0.08 24.34
C ALA A 211 -3.79 0.23 22.85
N VAL A 212 -4.78 0.00 21.99
CA VAL A 212 -4.67 0.23 20.55
C VAL A 212 -5.52 1.45 20.24
N GLU A 213 -4.90 2.47 19.68
CA GLU A 213 -5.62 3.55 19.05
C GLU A 213 -6.10 3.05 17.68
N GLY A 214 -7.39 2.73 17.60
CA GLY A 214 -7.97 2.21 16.37
C GLY A 214 -7.87 3.21 15.22
N HIS A 215 -7.61 2.69 14.04
CA HIS A 215 -7.26 3.48 12.86
C HIS A 215 -8.01 2.91 11.65
N ILE A 216 -8.40 3.80 10.74
CA ILE A 216 -9.07 3.44 9.49
C ILE A 216 -8.02 3.08 8.42
N PHE A 217 -8.27 1.97 7.72
CA PHE A 217 -7.46 1.44 6.65
C PHE A 217 -8.28 1.38 5.36
N CYS A 218 -7.64 1.72 4.24
CA CYS A 218 -8.06 1.28 2.91
C CYS A 218 -6.93 0.41 2.38
N PHE A 219 -6.85 -0.82 2.92
CA PHE A 219 -5.76 -1.80 2.83
C PHE A 219 -4.45 -1.37 3.49
N LEU A 220 -4.08 -0.11 3.35
CA LEU A 220 -3.02 0.57 4.06
C LEU A 220 -3.63 1.55 5.06
N PRO A 221 -2.91 1.88 6.15
CA PRO A 221 -3.36 2.90 7.09
C PRO A 221 -3.54 4.22 6.34
N LEU A 222 -4.67 4.91 6.57
CA LEU A 222 -4.81 6.26 6.06
C LEU A 222 -3.83 7.20 6.80
N PRO A 223 -3.50 8.40 6.27
CA PRO A 223 -2.63 9.32 7.00
C PRO A 223 -3.25 9.72 8.34
N LYS A 224 -2.48 9.74 9.44
CA LYS A 224 -2.92 10.02 10.82
C LYS A 224 -3.42 11.46 11.10
N GLU A 225 -3.87 12.18 10.09
CA GLU A 225 -4.39 13.54 10.20
C GLU A 225 -5.93 13.52 10.34
N GLY A 226 -6.46 14.15 11.40
CA GLY A 226 -7.91 14.40 11.56
C GLY A 226 -8.76 13.20 12.04
N THR A 227 -9.98 13.07 11.51
CA THR A 227 -11.08 12.15 11.90
C THR A 227 -10.88 10.67 11.54
N LYS A 228 -9.63 10.22 11.38
CA LYS A 228 -9.30 8.88 10.86
C LYS A 228 -9.01 7.86 11.96
N LEU A 229 -8.98 8.31 13.21
CA LEU A 229 -9.03 7.43 14.37
C LEU A 229 -10.45 6.92 14.54
N THR A 230 -10.60 5.63 14.80
CA THR A 230 -11.93 5.01 14.92
C THR A 230 -12.59 5.32 16.26
N GLY A 231 -11.82 5.77 17.26
CA GLY A 231 -12.26 5.85 18.66
C GLY A 231 -12.48 4.48 19.32
N LEU A 232 -12.22 3.38 18.60
CA LEU A 232 -12.37 2.01 19.07
C LEU A 232 -10.99 1.38 19.34
N PRO A 233 -10.89 0.35 20.19
CA PRO A 233 -9.64 -0.36 20.44
C PRO A 233 -9.26 -1.36 19.31
N ILE A 234 -9.74 -1.12 18.09
CA ILE A 234 -9.56 -1.99 16.92
C ILE A 234 -9.29 -1.18 15.66
N HIS A 235 -8.48 -1.73 14.76
CA HIS A 235 -8.35 -1.19 13.42
C HIS A 235 -9.53 -1.63 12.55
N VAL A 236 -9.97 -0.75 11.65
CA VAL A 236 -11.09 -0.98 10.73
C VAL A 236 -10.60 -0.78 9.31
N ASN A 237 -10.94 -1.70 8.42
CA ASN A 237 -10.57 -1.69 7.01
C ASN A 237 -11.81 -1.79 6.12
N GLY A 238 -11.82 -1.05 5.02
CA GLY A 238 -12.86 -1.13 4.01
C GLY A 238 -12.37 -0.65 2.66
N PHE A 239 -13.13 -0.98 1.60
CA PHE A 239 -12.91 -0.42 0.26
C PHE A 239 -13.52 0.99 0.18
N PHE A 240 -13.07 1.88 1.06
CA PHE A 240 -13.65 3.21 1.21
C PHE A 240 -13.46 4.05 -0.05
N ALA A 241 -14.46 4.88 -0.35
CA ALA A 241 -14.30 5.94 -1.33
C ALA A 241 -13.46 7.08 -0.75
N LEU A 242 -12.37 7.43 -1.44
CA LEU A 242 -11.41 8.42 -0.98
C LEU A 242 -11.35 9.63 -1.92
N SER A 243 -10.79 10.73 -1.44
CA SER A 243 -10.35 11.88 -2.24
C SER A 243 -9.35 11.46 -3.33
N GLN A 244 -9.07 12.34 -4.30
CA GLN A 244 -8.12 12.04 -5.40
C GLN A 244 -6.71 11.70 -4.92
N ASN A 245 -6.21 12.40 -3.89
CA ASN A 245 -4.94 12.08 -3.23
C ASN A 245 -5.03 10.86 -2.30
N ARG A 246 -6.21 10.24 -2.17
CA ARG A 246 -6.51 9.04 -1.37
C ARG A 246 -6.15 9.19 0.11
N HIS A 247 -6.10 10.42 0.61
CA HIS A 247 -5.78 10.71 2.01
C HIS A 247 -7.01 10.85 2.88
N HIS A 248 -8.17 11.19 2.30
CA HIS A 248 -9.40 11.51 3.05
C HIS A 248 -10.56 10.66 2.56
N LEU A 249 -11.38 10.21 3.51
CA LEU A 249 -12.68 9.61 3.21
C LEU A 249 -13.59 10.67 2.59
N LYS A 250 -14.36 10.30 1.56
CA LYS A 250 -15.45 11.14 1.07
C LYS A 250 -16.60 11.05 2.08
N TRP A 251 -17.03 12.19 2.60
CA TRP A 251 -18.16 12.35 3.51
C TRP A 251 -19.14 13.37 2.95
N ALA A 252 -20.41 13.28 3.36
CA ALA A 252 -21.36 14.37 3.17
C ALA A 252 -20.86 15.60 3.94
N THR A 253 -20.94 16.78 3.32
CA THR A 253 -20.71 18.06 3.99
C THR A 253 -22.06 18.66 4.37
N ASP A 254 -22.13 19.40 5.48
CA ASP A 254 -23.38 20.01 5.99
C ASP A 254 -24.12 20.90 4.96
N ASP A 255 -23.40 21.42 3.95
CA ASP A 255 -23.95 22.26 2.87
C ASP A 255 -24.47 21.47 1.65
N GLN A 256 -24.37 20.14 1.64
CA GLN A 256 -24.89 19.34 0.53
C GLN A 256 -26.40 19.14 0.68
N ASP A 257 -27.15 19.62 -0.32
CA ASP A 257 -28.57 19.35 -0.45
C ASP A 257 -28.79 17.84 -0.45
N HIS A 258 -29.53 17.31 0.53
CA HIS A 258 -29.72 15.86 0.77
C HIS A 258 -30.27 15.12 -0.47
N GLN A 259 -30.71 15.84 -1.50
CA GLN A 259 -31.18 15.31 -2.77
C GLN A 259 -30.06 14.91 -3.76
N TYR A 260 -28.79 15.30 -3.54
CA TYR A 260 -27.68 15.04 -4.46
C TYR A 260 -26.42 14.51 -3.77
N VAL A 261 -26.57 13.51 -2.91
CA VAL A 261 -25.43 12.78 -2.33
C VAL A 261 -24.86 11.81 -3.37
N SER A 262 -23.55 11.87 -3.63
CA SER A 262 -22.92 10.99 -4.63
C SER A 262 -22.89 9.54 -4.15
N ASP A 263 -22.93 8.58 -5.09
CA ASP A 263 -22.86 7.15 -4.78
C ASP A 263 -21.59 6.79 -3.96
N GLU A 264 -20.50 7.53 -4.11
CA GLU A 264 -19.29 7.34 -3.30
C GLU A 264 -19.43 7.78 -1.85
N ILE A 265 -20.25 8.80 -1.57
CA ILE A 265 -20.53 9.23 -0.19
C ILE A 265 -21.45 8.20 0.45
N LEU A 266 -22.53 7.80 -0.24
CA LEU A 266 -23.46 6.76 0.21
C LEU A 266 -22.76 5.41 0.44
N TRP A 267 -21.64 5.14 -0.24
CA TRP A 267 -20.84 3.93 -0.03
C TRP A 267 -20.11 3.91 1.31
N ASN A 268 -19.70 5.08 1.83
CA ASN A 268 -18.96 5.19 3.07
C ASN A 268 -19.86 5.26 4.32
N GLU A 269 -21.16 5.50 4.14
CA GLU A 269 -22.20 5.49 5.19
C GLU A 269 -22.57 4.07 5.63
#